data_AF-A0A9X3GND1-F1
#
_entry.id   AF-A0A9X3GND1-F1
#
_cell.length_a   1.000
_cell.length_b   1.000
_cell.length_c   1.000
_cell.angle_alpha   90.00
_cell.angle_beta   90.00
_cell.angle_gamma   90.00
#
_symmetry.space_group_name_H-M   'P 1'
#
loop_
_entity.id
_entity.type
_entity.pdbx_description
1 polymer ?
#
loop_
_entity_poly.entity_id
_entity_poly.type
_entity_poly.pdbx_seq_one_letter_code
_entity_poly.pdbx_strand_id
1 'polypeptide(L)'
;MDDVTGGGNAGGIRPPPTDRPRIDISQPTEPSAIPVAPLSSLLDANAECLRRIKLCYGADRQAFESELMPLVRGYASYVHLLPATPDGAFSEPGGLLRLGLETGLYSLQGTDSHILAGRATISVRRQLEPRWRLATFIAGMCAELHRAVSQVSVQSDQDRRWPAYLTPLATWLGEQQLAHYGVRWQETRREARSTGLLAIGMVLPRDVVAYLAQHNHSIVAQMLECVGGLRSHLERNVLDDLVQRALALVIDQELKDRASRGTAPPPAEHLQRYLLTALRRVAATRASWSPNAEKSRVWLGRDGLFLAWPAAADDLRQQLEFEQWQGIPRTADALLNAMLATGLAVARWSDQPLWQIQPPGAKGPVDALRLASALVLYPTDPQPLAIPDIDLVIPMATSTPAPTGGPVPTGASAPQTLPAVPAESPVRMAAGPPPTTTTQSAPTSTEQPLADANPVADKPATPPSQPTPPPRQPPPPATTEPRTRPALKAPIRLPSAIRNALGVIIESLDGGLLPAQCRVVDGGYFIPMRAFSQLGLQPPTVVRALDEARMLLRPADGSSLNVTGTLDGETLPGVILRDRHVVPQDDSVGSAANPAPTTVPTTPHVAASL
;
A
#
# COMPACT_ATOMS: atom_id res chain seq x y z
N MET A 1 2.90 -11.40 -83.28
CA MET A 1 4.01 -12.31 -82.95
C MET A 1 3.82 -12.74 -81.51
N ASP A 2 2.68 -13.33 -81.20
CA ASP A 2 2.20 -14.66 -81.61
C ASP A 2 2.57 -15.67 -80.53
N ASP A 3 1.55 -16.01 -79.75
CA ASP A 3 0.98 -17.34 -79.71
C ASP A 3 1.85 -18.53 -79.24
N VAL A 4 1.34 -19.13 -78.16
CA VAL A 4 0.80 -20.50 -78.16
C VAL A 4 1.74 -21.69 -77.93
N THR A 5 1.50 -22.32 -76.75
CA THR A 5 1.47 -23.77 -76.45
C THR A 5 2.75 -24.59 -76.64
N GLY A 6 3.04 -25.64 -75.87
CA GLY A 6 2.26 -26.43 -74.92
C GLY A 6 2.83 -27.86 -74.92
N GLY A 7 2.70 -28.55 -73.78
CA GLY A 7 3.02 -29.98 -73.60
C GLY A 7 4.49 -30.25 -73.28
N GLY A 8 4.89 -30.93 -72.19
CA GLY A 8 4.18 -31.83 -71.29
C GLY A 8 4.96 -33.14 -71.24
N ASN A 9 5.56 -33.49 -70.10
CA ASN A 9 5.59 -34.89 -69.67
C ASN A 9 5.83 -35.01 -68.16
N ALA A 10 5.13 -35.96 -67.56
CA ALA A 10 5.00 -36.22 -66.14
C ALA A 10 6.01 -37.24 -65.61
N GLY A 11 6.30 -37.16 -64.31
CA GLY A 11 7.00 -38.18 -63.54
C GLY A 11 7.25 -37.70 -62.10
N GLY A 12 6.29 -37.92 -61.20
CA GLY A 12 6.43 -37.66 -59.76
C GLY A 12 7.39 -38.64 -59.06
N ILE A 13 7.72 -38.56 -57.77
CA ILE A 13 7.09 -37.92 -56.61
C ILE A 13 8.21 -37.65 -55.57
N ARG A 14 8.32 -36.42 -55.06
CA ARG A 14 8.91 -36.10 -53.74
C ARG A 14 8.20 -34.85 -53.21
N PRO A 15 7.62 -34.83 -52.00
CA PRO A 15 6.90 -33.66 -51.51
C PRO A 15 7.88 -32.50 -51.23
N PRO A 16 7.61 -31.27 -51.73
CA PRO A 16 8.52 -30.15 -51.55
C PRO A 16 8.38 -29.54 -50.14
N PRO A 17 9.45 -28.93 -49.61
CA PRO A 17 9.37 -28.13 -48.39
C PRO A 17 8.43 -26.95 -48.63
N THR A 18 7.47 -26.77 -47.73
CA THR A 18 6.51 -25.67 -47.76
C THR A 18 7.24 -24.39 -47.38
N ASP A 19 7.63 -23.62 -48.39
CA ASP A 19 8.12 -22.25 -48.24
C ASP A 19 6.93 -21.39 -47.76
N ARG A 20 6.76 -21.31 -46.43
CA ARG A 20 5.82 -20.38 -45.82
C ARG A 20 6.44 -18.99 -45.90
N PRO A 21 5.70 -17.96 -46.33
CA PRO A 21 6.22 -16.60 -46.32
C PRO A 21 6.67 -16.27 -44.90
N ARG A 22 7.93 -15.83 -44.77
CA ARG A 22 8.42 -15.17 -43.56
C ARG A 22 7.45 -14.03 -43.25
N ILE A 23 6.63 -14.23 -42.23
CA ILE A 23 5.86 -13.16 -41.60
C ILE A 23 6.93 -12.21 -41.07
N ASP A 24 7.09 -11.09 -41.75
CA ASP A 24 7.89 -9.97 -41.29
C ASP A 24 7.26 -9.48 -39.98
N ILE A 25 7.95 -9.71 -38.85
CA ILE A 25 7.46 -9.39 -37.50
C ILE A 25 7.69 -7.90 -37.20
N SER A 26 7.34 -7.04 -38.15
CA SER A 26 7.56 -5.59 -38.08
C SER A 26 6.39 -4.85 -38.72
N GLN A 27 5.18 -5.16 -38.25
CA GLN A 27 4.05 -4.23 -38.36
C GLN A 27 3.53 -3.98 -36.95
N PRO A 28 3.52 -2.72 -36.46
CA PRO A 28 2.83 -2.41 -35.22
C PRO A 28 1.34 -2.66 -35.46
N THR A 29 0.73 -3.43 -34.56
CA THR A 29 -0.72 -3.66 -34.47
C THR A 29 -1.47 -2.37 -34.78
N GLU A 30 -2.35 -2.40 -35.78
CA GLU A 30 -3.27 -1.30 -36.10
C GLU A 30 -3.88 -0.75 -34.79
N PRO A 31 -3.79 0.55 -34.50
CA PRO A 31 -4.34 1.10 -33.27
C PRO A 31 -5.85 0.84 -33.27
N SER A 32 -6.34 0.13 -32.25
CA SER A 32 -7.78 -0.08 -32.03
C SER A 32 -8.49 1.29 -32.09
N ALA A 33 -9.25 1.53 -33.15
CA ALA A 33 -9.87 2.81 -33.41
C ALA A 33 -11.01 3.04 -32.41
N ILE A 34 -10.92 4.13 -31.64
CA ILE A 34 -11.94 4.47 -30.63
C ILE A 34 -13.03 5.30 -31.30
N PRO A 35 -14.32 4.93 -31.17
CA PRO A 35 -15.42 5.70 -31.74
C PRO A 35 -15.59 7.04 -31.02
N VAL A 36 -15.93 8.08 -31.79
CA VAL A 36 -16.33 9.37 -31.23
C VAL A 36 -17.76 9.26 -30.71
N ALA A 37 -17.98 9.67 -29.46
CA ALA A 37 -19.27 9.57 -28.81
C ALA A 37 -19.70 10.97 -28.31
N PRO A 38 -21.01 11.25 -28.28
CA PRO A 38 -21.48 12.51 -27.72
C PRO A 38 -21.19 12.54 -26.21
N LEU A 39 -20.87 13.73 -25.67
CA LEU A 39 -20.58 13.89 -24.25
C LEU A 39 -21.68 13.36 -23.34
N SER A 40 -22.96 13.49 -23.74
CA SER A 40 -24.09 12.96 -22.98
C SER A 40 -23.96 11.45 -22.74
N SER A 41 -23.60 10.68 -23.77
CA SER A 41 -23.42 9.23 -23.64
C SER A 41 -22.26 8.86 -22.72
N LEU A 42 -21.19 9.67 -22.71
CA LEU A 42 -20.08 9.47 -21.77
C LEU A 42 -20.51 9.70 -20.32
N LEU A 43 -21.33 10.72 -20.09
CA LEU A 43 -21.86 11.02 -18.76
C LEU A 43 -22.90 9.98 -18.31
N ASP A 44 -23.75 9.53 -19.23
CA ASP A 44 -24.75 8.48 -18.96
C ASP A 44 -24.09 7.16 -18.60
N ALA A 45 -22.99 6.78 -19.27
CA ALA A 45 -22.19 5.62 -18.93
C ALA A 45 -21.58 5.70 -17.51
N ASN A 46 -21.43 6.91 -16.96
CA ASN A 46 -20.91 7.17 -15.62
C ASN A 46 -22.00 7.67 -14.64
N ALA A 47 -23.29 7.51 -14.97
CA ALA A 47 -24.40 8.09 -14.20
C ALA A 47 -24.43 7.64 -12.73
N GLU A 48 -24.05 6.39 -12.44
CA GLU A 48 -24.00 5.88 -11.07
C GLU A 48 -22.91 6.56 -10.24
N CYS A 49 -21.73 6.80 -10.83
CA CYS A 49 -20.66 7.55 -10.18
C CYS A 49 -21.10 9.00 -9.93
N LEU A 50 -21.72 9.64 -10.93
CA LEU A 50 -22.24 11.02 -10.80
C LEU A 50 -23.33 11.13 -9.74
N ARG A 51 -24.21 10.13 -9.62
CA ARG A 51 -25.22 10.06 -8.56
C ARG A 51 -24.59 10.00 -7.17
N ARG A 52 -23.53 9.19 -7.01
CA ARG A 52 -22.75 9.12 -5.76
C ARG A 52 -22.04 10.45 -5.46
N ILE A 53 -21.45 11.10 -6.46
CA ILE A 53 -20.81 12.42 -6.31
C ILE A 53 -21.83 13.44 -5.81
N LYS A 54 -23.03 13.48 -6.41
CA LYS A 54 -24.11 14.38 -5.97
C LYS A 54 -24.48 14.15 -4.50
N LEU A 55 -24.65 12.88 -4.10
CA LEU A 55 -24.97 12.53 -2.72
C LEU A 55 -23.87 12.98 -1.74
N CYS A 56 -22.60 12.77 -2.09
CA CYS A 56 -21.47 13.16 -1.24
C CYS A 56 -21.20 14.67 -1.22
N TYR A 57 -21.51 15.38 -2.30
CA TYR A 57 -21.42 16.83 -2.33
C TYR A 57 -22.50 17.49 -1.47
N GLY A 58 -23.66 16.84 -1.32
CA GLY A 58 -24.73 17.28 -0.42
C GLY A 58 -25.52 18.49 -0.91
N ALA A 59 -25.47 18.79 -2.21
CA ALA A 59 -26.23 19.88 -2.82
C ALA A 59 -27.55 19.38 -3.44
N ASP A 60 -28.50 20.31 -3.59
CA ASP A 60 -29.73 20.04 -4.34
C ASP A 60 -29.43 19.81 -5.84
N ARG A 61 -30.46 19.42 -6.60
CA ARG A 61 -30.29 19.15 -8.04
C ARG A 61 -29.84 20.38 -8.81
N GLN A 62 -30.35 21.57 -8.48
CA GLN A 62 -30.06 22.78 -9.22
C GLN A 62 -28.62 23.23 -8.99
N ALA A 63 -28.19 23.28 -7.73
CA ALA A 63 -26.82 23.60 -7.34
C ALA A 63 -25.82 22.59 -7.92
N PHE A 64 -26.14 21.28 -7.90
CA PHE A 64 -25.28 20.28 -8.53
C PHE A 64 -25.11 20.50 -10.04
N GLU A 65 -26.19 20.81 -10.76
CA GLU A 65 -26.15 21.09 -12.20
C GLU A 65 -25.43 22.40 -12.54
N SER A 66 -25.52 23.43 -11.68
CA SER A 66 -24.86 24.71 -11.93
C SER A 66 -23.40 24.75 -11.49
N GLU A 67 -23.03 24.08 -10.40
CA GLU A 67 -21.70 24.18 -9.80
C GLU A 67 -20.76 23.06 -10.25
N LEU A 68 -21.25 21.81 -10.28
CA LEU A 68 -20.43 20.62 -10.45
C LEU A 68 -20.43 20.11 -11.89
N MET A 69 -21.59 20.10 -12.54
CA MET A 69 -21.71 19.56 -13.89
C MET A 69 -20.90 20.31 -14.95
N PRO A 70 -20.66 21.64 -14.88
CA PRO A 70 -19.74 22.30 -15.80
C PRO A 70 -18.30 21.76 -15.69
N LEU A 71 -17.85 21.44 -14.49
CA LEU A 71 -16.51 20.86 -14.24
C LEU A 71 -16.41 19.45 -14.81
N VAL A 72 -17.43 18.62 -14.55
CA VAL A 72 -17.52 17.25 -15.07
C VAL A 72 -17.55 17.26 -16.61
N ARG A 73 -18.34 18.15 -17.22
CA ARG A 73 -18.41 18.30 -18.69
C ARG A 73 -17.08 18.80 -19.26
N GLY A 74 -16.42 19.75 -18.60
CA GLY A 74 -15.09 20.23 -18.99
C GLY A 74 -14.06 19.09 -18.99
N TYR A 75 -14.07 18.27 -17.94
CA TYR A 75 -13.16 17.14 -17.81
C TYR A 75 -13.44 16.08 -18.87
N ALA A 76 -14.71 15.67 -19.02
CA ALA A 76 -15.14 14.72 -20.04
C ALA A 76 -14.86 15.19 -21.47
N SER A 77 -15.00 16.50 -21.74
CA SER A 77 -14.61 17.10 -23.02
C SER A 77 -13.12 16.95 -23.30
N TYR A 78 -12.29 17.10 -22.27
CA TYR A 78 -10.85 17.03 -22.41
C TYR A 78 -10.33 15.61 -22.58
N VAL A 79 -10.79 14.65 -21.77
CA VAL A 79 -10.27 13.27 -21.79
C VAL A 79 -11.06 12.33 -22.71
N HIS A 80 -12.33 12.65 -23.04
CA HIS A 80 -13.21 11.84 -23.86
C HIS A 80 -13.15 10.33 -23.48
N LEU A 81 -12.97 9.45 -24.46
CA LEU A 81 -12.82 7.99 -24.31
C LEU A 81 -11.35 7.54 -24.24
N LEU A 82 -10.43 8.39 -23.79
CA LEU A 82 -9.05 7.97 -23.64
C LEU A 82 -8.90 6.86 -22.57
N PRO A 83 -8.15 5.78 -22.88
CA PRO A 83 -7.71 4.85 -21.87
C PRO A 83 -6.68 5.52 -20.95
N ALA A 84 -6.61 5.11 -19.67
CA ALA A 84 -5.66 5.68 -18.72
C ALA A 84 -4.29 4.99 -18.79
N THR A 85 -4.25 3.70 -19.13
CA THR A 85 -3.03 2.90 -19.27
C THR A 85 -3.12 2.00 -20.52
N PRO A 86 -1.99 1.52 -21.09
CA PRO A 86 -2.02 0.68 -22.28
C PRO A 86 -2.71 -0.67 -22.03
N ASP A 87 -2.28 -1.41 -21.01
CA ASP A 87 -2.79 -2.77 -20.73
C ASP A 87 -3.13 -3.01 -19.25
N GLY A 88 -3.16 -1.96 -18.42
CA GLY A 88 -3.32 -2.03 -16.96
C GLY A 88 -4.69 -1.61 -16.44
N ALA A 89 -4.73 -1.14 -15.18
CA ALA A 89 -5.93 -0.57 -14.60
C ALA A 89 -6.46 0.56 -15.49
N PHE A 90 -7.77 0.58 -15.76
CA PHE A 90 -8.41 1.58 -16.61
C PHE A 90 -7.86 1.63 -18.06
N SER A 91 -7.45 0.49 -18.64
CA SER A 91 -7.02 0.43 -20.05
C SER A 91 -8.16 0.42 -21.09
N GLU A 92 -9.41 0.32 -20.65
CA GLU A 92 -10.56 0.33 -21.56
C GLU A 92 -10.86 1.75 -22.07
N PRO A 93 -11.54 1.90 -23.23
CA PRO A 93 -12.00 3.20 -23.71
C PRO A 93 -12.81 3.96 -22.64
N GLY A 94 -12.42 5.20 -22.35
CA GLY A 94 -13.01 6.01 -21.29
C GLY A 94 -12.47 5.71 -19.88
N GLY A 95 -11.46 4.85 -19.76
CA GLY A 95 -10.83 4.53 -18.48
C GLY A 95 -10.27 5.77 -17.77
N LEU A 96 -9.71 6.75 -18.49
CA LEU A 96 -9.21 7.98 -17.88
C LEU A 96 -10.33 8.87 -17.33
N LEU A 97 -11.49 8.90 -18.00
CA LEU A 97 -12.68 9.58 -17.49
C LEU A 97 -13.15 8.94 -16.19
N ARG A 98 -13.29 7.61 -16.18
CA ARG A 98 -13.74 6.86 -15.00
C ARG A 98 -12.78 7.02 -13.83
N LEU A 99 -11.47 6.88 -14.07
CA LEU A 99 -10.42 7.07 -13.06
C LEU A 99 -10.51 8.44 -12.39
N GLY A 100 -10.66 9.51 -13.17
CA GLY A 100 -10.80 10.87 -12.64
C GLY A 100 -12.08 11.04 -11.82
N LEU A 101 -13.24 10.61 -12.33
CA LEU A 101 -14.51 10.77 -11.62
C LEU A 101 -14.53 9.98 -10.29
N GLU A 102 -14.06 8.74 -10.29
CA GLU A 102 -13.97 7.92 -9.07
C GLU A 102 -12.96 8.51 -8.08
N THR A 103 -11.80 8.96 -8.56
CA THR A 103 -10.80 9.61 -7.68
C THR A 103 -11.36 10.89 -7.08
N GLY A 104 -12.06 11.72 -7.86
CA GLY A 104 -12.76 12.91 -7.37
C GLY A 104 -13.82 12.58 -6.32
N LEU A 105 -14.62 11.54 -6.54
CA LEU A 105 -15.64 11.05 -5.59
C LEU A 105 -15.02 10.66 -4.24
N TYR A 106 -14.03 9.76 -4.24
CA TYR A 106 -13.42 9.28 -3.00
C TYR A 106 -12.57 10.35 -2.31
N SER A 107 -11.97 11.28 -3.07
CA SER A 107 -11.28 12.45 -2.50
C SER A 107 -12.27 13.37 -1.77
N LEU A 108 -13.44 13.62 -2.38
CA LEU A 108 -14.51 14.40 -1.77
C LEU A 108 -15.04 13.73 -0.50
N GLN A 109 -15.30 12.42 -0.52
CA GLN A 109 -15.70 11.67 0.68
C GLN A 109 -14.66 11.74 1.79
N GLY A 110 -13.37 11.70 1.44
CA GLY A 110 -12.29 11.82 2.41
C GLY A 110 -12.32 13.14 3.19
N THR A 111 -12.90 14.22 2.62
CA THR A 111 -13.02 15.51 3.32
C THR A 111 -13.89 15.44 4.56
N ASP A 112 -14.86 14.53 4.63
CA ASP A 112 -15.77 14.38 5.77
C ASP A 112 -15.04 13.96 7.06
N SER A 113 -13.87 13.32 6.91
CA SER A 113 -13.03 12.86 8.03
C SER A 113 -11.99 13.89 8.48
N HIS A 114 -11.89 15.04 7.80
CA HIS A 114 -10.84 16.03 8.04
C HIS A 114 -11.40 17.42 8.38
N ILE A 115 -10.88 18.02 9.45
CA ILE A 115 -11.19 19.42 9.78
C ILE A 115 -10.42 20.35 8.84
N LEU A 116 -11.11 20.84 7.82
CA LEU A 116 -10.59 21.84 6.88
C LEU A 116 -10.49 23.22 7.58
N ALA A 117 -9.44 23.98 7.26
CA ALA A 117 -9.16 25.28 7.89
C ALA A 117 -9.19 25.23 9.44
N GLY A 118 -8.49 24.24 10.04
CA GLY A 118 -8.51 23.99 11.49
C GLY A 118 -8.11 25.18 12.38
N ARG A 119 -7.30 26.11 11.86
CA ARG A 119 -6.86 27.33 12.57
C ARG A 119 -7.82 28.53 12.42
N ALA A 120 -8.83 28.43 11.57
CA ALA A 120 -9.78 29.51 11.30
C ALA A 120 -10.92 29.56 12.32
N THR A 121 -11.54 30.73 12.47
CA THR A 121 -12.77 30.90 13.25
C THR A 121 -13.94 30.16 12.60
N ILE A 122 -15.00 29.88 13.38
CA ILE A 122 -16.20 29.18 12.89
C ILE A 122 -16.81 29.90 11.68
N SER A 123 -16.93 31.24 11.74
CA SER A 123 -17.49 32.04 10.66
C SER A 123 -16.67 31.94 9.37
N VAL A 124 -15.35 31.99 9.46
CA VAL A 124 -14.45 31.85 8.31
C VAL A 124 -14.50 30.43 7.77
N ARG A 125 -14.52 29.41 8.64
CA ARG A 125 -14.61 28.01 8.22
C ARG A 125 -15.88 27.74 7.43
N ARG A 126 -17.03 28.25 7.88
CA ARG A 126 -18.32 28.10 7.16
C ARG A 126 -18.27 28.64 5.72
N GLN A 127 -17.42 29.63 5.45
CA GLN A 127 -17.21 30.18 4.11
C GLN A 127 -16.15 29.43 3.31
N LEU A 128 -15.12 28.88 3.94
CA LEU A 128 -14.00 28.22 3.26
C LEU A 128 -14.25 26.74 3.01
N GLU A 129 -15.01 26.06 3.86
CA GLU A 129 -15.21 24.61 3.78
C GLU A 129 -15.84 24.16 2.45
N PRO A 130 -16.90 24.81 1.91
CA PRO A 130 -17.42 24.46 0.58
C PRO A 130 -16.36 24.60 -0.53
N ARG A 131 -15.52 25.64 -0.45
CA ARG A 131 -14.42 25.88 -1.41
C ARG A 131 -13.35 24.79 -1.32
N TRP A 132 -12.97 24.38 -0.12
CA TRP A 132 -12.03 23.27 0.07
C TRP A 132 -12.59 21.95 -0.45
N ARG A 133 -13.87 21.64 -0.18
CA ARG A 133 -14.53 20.44 -0.71
C ARG A 133 -14.52 20.43 -2.23
N LEU A 134 -14.91 21.54 -2.86
CA LEU A 134 -14.90 21.69 -4.31
C LEU A 134 -13.48 21.55 -4.90
N ALA A 135 -12.49 22.21 -4.29
CA ALA A 135 -11.09 22.08 -4.70
C ALA A 135 -10.55 20.66 -4.55
N THR A 136 -10.97 19.93 -3.51
CA THR A 136 -10.60 18.51 -3.32
C THR A 136 -11.16 17.63 -4.43
N PHE A 137 -12.43 17.83 -4.77
CA PHE A 137 -13.07 17.12 -5.88
C PHE A 137 -12.35 17.40 -7.20
N ILE A 138 -12.07 18.66 -7.50
CA ILE A 138 -11.36 19.08 -8.73
C ILE A 138 -9.96 18.48 -8.78
N ALA A 139 -9.20 18.55 -7.68
CA ALA A 139 -7.86 18.00 -7.60
C ALA A 139 -7.86 16.48 -7.85
N GLY A 140 -8.80 15.75 -7.23
CA GLY A 140 -8.96 14.31 -7.44
C GLY A 140 -9.34 13.97 -8.89
N MET A 141 -10.27 14.73 -9.47
CA MET A 141 -10.69 14.54 -10.87
C MET A 141 -9.55 14.80 -11.87
N CYS A 142 -8.70 15.79 -11.60
CA CYS A 142 -7.65 16.22 -12.53
C CYS A 142 -6.25 15.67 -12.22
N ALA A 143 -6.06 14.86 -11.17
CA ALA A 143 -4.74 14.38 -10.73
C ALA A 143 -3.97 13.64 -11.84
N GLU A 144 -4.68 12.83 -12.63
CA GLU A 144 -4.10 12.00 -13.69
C GLU A 144 -4.27 12.63 -15.09
N LEU A 145 -4.67 13.90 -15.17
CA LEU A 145 -4.89 14.62 -16.43
C LEU A 145 -3.61 14.73 -17.28
N HIS A 146 -2.44 14.69 -16.63
CA HIS A 146 -1.14 14.67 -17.28
C HIS A 146 -0.96 13.47 -18.24
N ARG A 147 -1.67 12.35 -18.02
CA ARG A 147 -1.59 11.15 -18.89
C ARG A 147 -2.08 11.44 -20.30
N ALA A 148 -3.17 12.21 -20.43
CA ALA A 148 -3.73 12.61 -21.72
C ALA A 148 -2.77 13.45 -22.57
N VAL A 149 -1.80 14.11 -21.93
CA VAL A 149 -0.87 15.05 -22.58
C VAL A 149 0.51 14.44 -22.79
N SER A 150 1.00 13.70 -21.79
CA SER A 150 2.38 13.20 -21.78
C SER A 150 2.50 11.79 -22.35
N GLN A 151 1.52 10.91 -22.14
CA GLN A 151 1.65 9.47 -22.44
C GLN A 151 0.97 9.08 -23.74
N VAL A 152 -0.02 9.85 -24.18
CA VAL A 152 -0.87 9.53 -25.33
C VAL A 152 -0.71 10.54 -26.46
N SER A 153 -0.62 10.04 -27.68
CA SER A 153 -0.85 10.81 -28.91
C SER A 153 -2.13 10.33 -29.58
N VAL A 154 -3.09 11.22 -29.76
CA VAL A 154 -4.29 10.94 -30.57
C VAL A 154 -4.04 11.33 -32.01
N GLN A 155 -4.41 10.43 -32.93
CA GLN A 155 -4.27 10.62 -34.37
C GLN A 155 -5.61 10.37 -35.06
N SER A 156 -5.90 11.19 -36.07
CA SER A 156 -6.98 11.00 -37.02
C SER A 156 -6.55 10.00 -38.12
N ASP A 157 -7.53 9.41 -38.80
CA ASP A 157 -7.35 8.63 -40.03
C ASP A 157 -6.55 9.39 -41.12
N GLN A 158 -6.56 10.72 -41.07
CA GLN A 158 -5.80 11.60 -41.97
C GLN A 158 -4.41 11.99 -41.43
N ASP A 159 -3.85 11.23 -40.47
CA ASP A 159 -2.57 11.49 -39.77
C ASP A 159 -2.47 12.86 -39.07
N ARG A 160 -3.62 13.49 -38.79
CA ARG A 160 -3.69 14.74 -38.02
C ARG A 160 -3.63 14.43 -36.53
N ARG A 161 -2.75 15.13 -35.81
CA ARG A 161 -2.53 14.91 -34.37
C ARG A 161 -3.31 15.92 -33.54
N TRP A 162 -3.92 15.44 -32.47
CA TRP A 162 -4.60 16.30 -31.50
C TRP A 162 -3.59 17.21 -30.77
N PRO A 163 -3.74 18.53 -30.81
CA PRO A 163 -2.89 19.45 -30.05
C PRO A 163 -3.32 19.51 -28.57
N ALA A 164 -2.95 18.49 -27.78
CA ALA A 164 -3.39 18.30 -26.39
C ALA A 164 -3.18 19.53 -25.48
N TYR A 165 -2.16 20.35 -25.73
CA TYR A 165 -1.88 21.56 -24.93
C TYR A 165 -2.80 22.75 -25.24
N LEU A 166 -3.54 22.73 -26.36
CA LEU A 166 -4.23 23.90 -26.89
C LEU A 166 -5.76 23.76 -26.86
N THR A 167 -6.29 22.55 -26.98
CA THR A 167 -7.72 22.35 -27.18
C THR A 167 -8.20 21.04 -26.54
N PRO A 168 -9.38 21.00 -25.90
CA PRO A 168 -10.00 19.76 -25.45
C PRO A 168 -10.20 18.76 -26.58
N LEU A 169 -10.11 17.46 -26.28
CA LEU A 169 -10.20 16.40 -27.28
C LEU A 169 -11.56 16.43 -28.01
N ALA A 170 -12.67 16.52 -27.28
CA ALA A 170 -14.00 16.53 -27.89
C ALA A 170 -14.23 17.73 -28.82
N THR A 171 -13.69 18.91 -28.49
CA THR A 171 -13.74 20.08 -29.36
C THR A 171 -12.99 19.83 -30.66
N TRP A 172 -11.76 19.31 -30.57
CA TRP A 172 -10.96 18.98 -31.75
C TRP A 172 -11.62 17.89 -32.61
N LEU A 173 -12.18 16.84 -31.99
CA LEU A 173 -12.91 15.78 -32.69
C LEU A 173 -14.12 16.33 -33.46
N GLY A 174 -14.86 17.27 -32.86
CA GLY A 174 -16.01 17.93 -33.48
C GLY A 174 -15.60 18.85 -34.64
N GLU A 175 -14.54 19.65 -34.48
CA GLU A 175 -13.99 20.51 -35.54
C GLU A 175 -13.50 19.70 -36.74
N GLN A 176 -12.93 18.53 -36.51
CA GLN A 176 -12.45 17.64 -37.56
C GLN A 176 -13.52 16.67 -38.10
N GLN A 177 -14.73 16.69 -37.52
CA GLN A 177 -15.84 15.81 -37.89
C GLN A 177 -15.44 14.32 -37.93
N LEU A 178 -14.64 13.89 -36.96
CA LEU A 178 -14.13 12.52 -36.91
C LEU A 178 -15.18 11.56 -36.37
N ALA A 179 -15.30 10.38 -36.99
CA ALA A 179 -16.12 9.29 -36.48
C ALA A 179 -15.34 8.37 -35.53
N HIS A 180 -14.02 8.23 -35.76
CA HIS A 180 -13.11 7.43 -34.94
C HIS A 180 -11.76 8.14 -34.80
N TYR A 181 -10.99 7.77 -33.79
CA TYR A 181 -9.61 8.22 -33.63
C TYR A 181 -8.71 7.10 -33.07
N GLY A 182 -7.45 7.09 -33.51
CA GLY A 182 -6.43 6.16 -33.03
C GLY A 182 -5.67 6.73 -31.83
N VAL A 183 -5.36 5.85 -30.87
CA VAL A 183 -4.53 6.18 -29.70
C VAL A 183 -3.17 5.51 -29.87
N ARG A 184 -2.09 6.29 -29.79
CA ARG A 184 -0.71 5.79 -29.75
C ARG A 184 -0.04 6.12 -28.42
N TRP A 185 0.52 5.11 -27.77
CA TRP A 185 1.26 5.24 -26.52
C TRP A 185 2.71 5.65 -26.78
N GLN A 186 3.23 6.57 -25.96
CA GLN A 186 4.60 7.07 -26.05
C GLN A 186 5.47 6.48 -24.93
N GLU A 187 5.95 5.26 -25.10
CA GLU A 187 6.74 4.53 -24.09
C GLU A 187 8.05 5.23 -23.69
N THR A 188 8.64 6.03 -24.58
CA THR A 188 9.91 6.71 -24.34
C THR A 188 9.79 8.03 -23.57
N ARG A 189 8.58 8.53 -23.31
CA ARG A 189 8.38 9.84 -22.67
C ARG A 189 8.30 9.69 -21.16
N ARG A 190 9.16 10.40 -20.44
CA ARG A 190 9.06 10.47 -18.97
C ARG A 190 7.71 11.06 -18.56
N GLU A 191 7.08 10.45 -17.56
CA GLU A 191 5.87 11.01 -16.93
C GLU A 191 6.19 12.38 -16.32
N ALA A 192 5.39 13.39 -16.69
CA ALA A 192 5.56 14.75 -16.20
C ALA A 192 4.21 15.27 -15.70
N ARG A 193 3.91 15.08 -14.41
CA ARG A 193 2.63 15.50 -13.80
C ARG A 193 2.34 16.99 -13.95
N SER A 194 3.39 17.82 -14.01
CA SER A 194 3.27 19.26 -14.25
C SER A 194 2.58 19.63 -15.56
N THR A 195 2.55 18.76 -16.59
CA THR A 195 1.82 19.04 -17.83
C THR A 195 0.31 19.09 -17.62
N GLY A 196 -0.20 18.44 -16.55
CA GLY A 196 -1.60 18.54 -16.14
C GLY A 196 -2.02 19.97 -15.77
N LEU A 197 -1.08 20.85 -15.40
CA LEU A 197 -1.36 22.25 -15.05
C LEU A 197 -1.77 23.10 -16.26
N LEU A 198 -1.33 22.74 -17.47
CA LEU A 198 -1.85 23.39 -18.68
C LEU A 198 -3.24 22.86 -19.02
N ALA A 199 -3.43 21.55 -18.86
CA ALA A 199 -4.69 20.88 -19.17
C ALA A 199 -5.84 21.34 -18.26
N ILE A 200 -5.58 21.52 -16.97
CA ILE A 200 -6.62 21.94 -16.00
C ILE A 200 -7.21 23.31 -16.33
N GLY A 201 -6.44 24.21 -16.96
CA GLY A 201 -6.94 25.52 -17.40
C GLY A 201 -7.97 25.45 -18.53
N MET A 202 -8.02 24.34 -19.27
CA MET A 202 -9.06 24.07 -20.30
C MET A 202 -10.27 23.31 -19.73
N VAL A 203 -10.13 22.73 -18.53
CA VAL A 203 -11.18 21.96 -17.85
C VAL A 203 -12.01 22.85 -16.93
N LEU A 204 -11.36 23.77 -16.20
CA LEU A 204 -12.02 24.60 -15.19
C LEU A 204 -12.56 25.92 -15.79
N PRO A 205 -13.84 26.23 -15.55
CA PRO A 205 -14.39 27.57 -15.79
C PRO A 205 -13.69 28.64 -14.93
N ARG A 206 -13.50 29.85 -15.50
CA ARG A 206 -12.76 30.95 -14.82
C ARG A 206 -13.45 31.45 -13.55
N ASP A 207 -14.78 31.44 -13.54
CA ASP A 207 -15.62 31.77 -12.40
C ASP A 207 -15.44 30.80 -11.23
N VAL A 208 -15.23 29.50 -11.49
CA VAL A 208 -14.91 28.52 -10.44
C VAL A 208 -13.55 28.82 -9.82
N VAL A 209 -12.53 29.10 -10.65
CA VAL A 209 -11.21 29.48 -10.13
C VAL A 209 -11.29 30.76 -9.29
N ALA A 210 -12.05 31.75 -9.76
CA ALA A 210 -12.29 32.98 -9.01
C ALA A 210 -12.99 32.70 -7.67
N TYR A 211 -14.01 31.83 -7.65
CA TYR A 211 -14.70 31.41 -6.43
C TYR A 211 -13.77 30.72 -5.42
N LEU A 212 -12.89 29.82 -5.90
CA LEU A 212 -11.91 29.14 -5.05
C LEU A 212 -10.86 30.10 -4.47
N ALA A 213 -10.52 31.18 -5.18
CA ALA A 213 -9.56 32.18 -4.73
C ALA A 213 -10.15 33.25 -3.77
N GLN A 214 -11.47 33.31 -3.60
CA GLN A 214 -12.08 34.32 -2.74
C GLN A 214 -11.76 34.10 -1.26
N HIS A 215 -11.37 35.19 -0.57
CA HIS A 215 -11.11 35.23 0.87
C HIS A 215 -10.06 34.23 1.39
N ASN A 216 -9.19 33.74 0.50
CA ASN A 216 -8.06 32.87 0.84
C ASN A 216 -6.97 32.95 -0.25
N HIS A 217 -5.77 32.45 0.01
CA HIS A 217 -4.68 32.36 -0.98
C HIS A 217 -4.11 30.95 -1.12
N SER A 218 -4.57 29.99 -0.32
CA SER A 218 -3.99 28.66 -0.23
C SER A 218 -4.72 27.60 -1.05
N ILE A 219 -6.04 27.72 -1.26
CA ILE A 219 -6.86 26.64 -1.85
C ILE A 219 -6.44 26.37 -3.29
N VAL A 220 -6.38 27.41 -4.12
CA VAL A 220 -6.00 27.27 -5.54
C VAL A 220 -4.55 26.80 -5.66
N ALA A 221 -3.64 27.35 -4.85
CA ALA A 221 -2.23 26.94 -4.85
C ALA A 221 -2.09 25.44 -4.51
N GLN A 222 -2.71 24.98 -3.42
CA GLN A 222 -2.63 23.57 -3.00
C GLN A 222 -3.34 22.62 -3.99
N MET A 223 -4.44 23.06 -4.60
CA MET A 223 -5.11 22.29 -5.66
C MET A 223 -4.18 22.11 -6.87
N LEU A 224 -3.53 23.18 -7.33
CA LEU A 224 -2.59 23.12 -8.45
C LEU A 224 -1.35 22.30 -8.09
N GLU A 225 -0.81 22.44 -6.88
CA GLU A 225 0.31 21.61 -6.40
C GLU A 225 -0.03 20.12 -6.48
N CYS A 226 -1.23 19.73 -6.02
CA CYS A 226 -1.70 18.35 -6.08
C CYS A 226 -1.79 17.85 -7.54
N VAL A 227 -2.43 18.61 -8.42
CA VAL A 227 -2.59 18.26 -9.84
C VAL A 227 -1.24 18.19 -10.57
N GLY A 228 -0.33 19.10 -10.25
CA GLY A 228 1.02 19.12 -10.83
C GLY A 228 1.96 18.08 -10.23
N GLY A 229 1.56 17.36 -9.18
CA GLY A 229 2.41 16.45 -8.41
C GLY A 229 3.57 17.15 -7.71
N LEU A 230 3.41 18.44 -7.39
CA LEU A 230 4.40 19.26 -6.69
C LEU A 230 4.23 19.07 -5.18
N ARG A 231 5.28 18.58 -4.51
CA ARG A 231 5.28 18.47 -3.04
C ARG A 231 6.03 19.67 -2.45
N SER A 232 5.31 20.57 -1.78
CA SER A 232 5.91 21.64 -1.01
C SER A 232 6.42 21.10 0.33
N HIS A 233 7.67 21.41 0.69
CA HIS A 233 8.27 21.00 1.97
C HIS A 233 7.86 21.89 3.15
N LEU A 234 7.26 23.06 2.87
CA LEU A 234 7.01 24.08 3.89
C LEU A 234 5.66 23.90 4.59
N GLU A 235 4.65 23.42 3.86
CA GLU A 235 3.31 23.18 4.41
C GLU A 235 2.73 21.86 3.89
N ARG A 236 2.12 21.10 4.79
CA ARG A 236 1.46 19.84 4.45
C ARG A 236 0.19 20.13 3.63
N ASN A 237 0.17 19.67 2.39
CA ASN A 237 -0.98 19.76 1.51
C ASN A 237 -1.98 18.64 1.82
N VAL A 238 -3.02 18.96 2.58
CA VAL A 238 -4.05 17.99 2.98
C VAL A 238 -4.85 17.48 1.78
N LEU A 239 -5.02 18.31 0.74
CA LEU A 239 -5.68 17.90 -0.50
C LEU A 239 -4.89 16.79 -1.20
N ASP A 240 -3.57 16.97 -1.32
CA ASP A 240 -2.72 15.93 -1.90
C ASP A 240 -2.82 14.62 -1.13
N ASP A 241 -2.73 14.65 0.20
CA ASP A 241 -2.86 13.44 1.02
C ASP A 241 -4.21 12.73 0.85
N LEU A 242 -5.29 13.48 0.66
CA LEU A 242 -6.63 12.93 0.38
C LEU A 242 -6.70 12.32 -1.01
N VAL A 243 -6.21 13.04 -2.02
CA VAL A 243 -6.23 12.62 -3.42
C VAL A 243 -5.34 11.41 -3.65
N GLN A 244 -4.13 11.35 -3.07
CA GLN A 244 -3.25 10.20 -3.22
C GLN A 244 -3.85 8.93 -2.57
N ARG A 245 -4.53 9.07 -1.42
CA ARG A 245 -5.24 7.95 -0.78
C ARG A 245 -6.44 7.48 -1.62
N ALA A 246 -7.22 8.42 -2.13
CA ALA A 246 -8.36 8.12 -3.01
C ALA A 246 -7.90 7.43 -4.30
N LEU A 247 -6.87 7.96 -4.96
CA LEU A 247 -6.31 7.38 -6.18
C LEU A 247 -5.81 5.95 -5.95
N ALA A 248 -5.08 5.72 -4.85
CA ALA A 248 -4.61 4.39 -4.48
C ALA A 248 -5.78 3.41 -4.26
N LEU A 249 -6.85 3.85 -3.58
CA LEU A 249 -8.04 3.05 -3.34
C LEU A 249 -8.79 2.71 -4.65
N VAL A 250 -8.93 3.68 -5.55
CA VAL A 250 -9.59 3.49 -6.85
C VAL A 250 -8.84 2.49 -7.72
N ILE A 251 -7.51 2.62 -7.79
CA ILE A 251 -6.65 1.70 -8.55
C ILE A 251 -6.72 0.29 -7.95
N ASP A 252 -6.63 0.18 -6.63
CA ASP A 252 -6.76 -1.11 -5.91
C ASP A 252 -8.10 -1.79 -6.20
N GLN A 253 -9.21 -1.05 -6.13
CA GLN A 253 -10.54 -1.58 -6.40
C GLN A 253 -10.68 -2.07 -7.84
N GLU A 254 -10.25 -1.29 -8.83
CA GLU A 254 -10.28 -1.71 -10.24
C GLU A 254 -9.44 -2.96 -10.48
N LEU A 255 -8.29 -3.08 -9.83
CA LEU A 255 -7.43 -4.26 -10.01
C LEU A 255 -8.04 -5.51 -9.38
N LYS A 256 -8.69 -5.38 -8.22
CA LYS A 256 -9.50 -6.46 -7.63
C LYS A 256 -10.66 -6.86 -8.54
N ASP A 257 -11.36 -5.88 -9.08
CA ASP A 257 -12.50 -6.12 -9.97
C ASP A 257 -12.06 -6.79 -11.28
N ARG A 258 -10.93 -6.37 -11.88
CA ARG A 258 -10.34 -7.04 -13.06
C ARG A 258 -9.90 -8.46 -12.76
N ALA A 259 -9.26 -8.70 -11.61
CA ALA A 259 -8.87 -10.03 -11.19
C ALA A 259 -10.10 -10.96 -11.05
N SER A 260 -11.21 -10.43 -10.52
CA SER A 260 -12.47 -11.18 -10.41
C SER A 260 -13.11 -11.51 -11.77
N ARG A 261 -12.89 -10.66 -12.79
CA ARG A 261 -13.40 -10.84 -14.16
C ARG A 261 -12.55 -11.81 -15.00
N GLY A 262 -11.43 -12.33 -14.48
CA GLY A 262 -10.55 -13.26 -15.19
C GLY A 262 -9.87 -12.67 -16.44
N THR A 263 -9.81 -11.34 -16.54
CA THR A 263 -9.32 -10.63 -17.71
C THR A 263 -7.79 -10.49 -17.66
N ALA A 264 -7.08 -11.45 -18.26
CA ALA A 264 -5.61 -11.48 -18.44
C ALA A 264 -4.76 -11.34 -17.15
N PRO A 265 -3.53 -11.87 -17.10
CA PRO A 265 -2.63 -11.59 -15.98
C PRO A 265 -2.38 -10.07 -15.87
N PRO A 266 -2.30 -9.50 -14.65
CA PRO A 266 -2.01 -8.08 -14.48
C PRO A 266 -0.67 -7.75 -15.18
N PRO A 267 -0.58 -6.66 -15.96
CA PRO A 267 0.64 -6.32 -16.69
C PRO A 267 1.81 -6.09 -15.72
N ALA A 268 3.02 -6.42 -16.17
CA ALA A 268 4.25 -6.43 -15.36
C ALA A 268 4.49 -5.12 -14.58
N GLU A 269 4.07 -3.97 -15.11
CA GLU A 269 4.26 -2.66 -14.46
C GLU A 269 3.47 -2.50 -13.14
N HIS A 270 2.27 -3.10 -13.03
CA HIS A 270 1.49 -3.07 -11.79
C HIS A 270 2.05 -4.04 -10.76
N LEU A 271 2.46 -5.23 -11.22
CA LEU A 271 3.15 -6.21 -10.38
C LEU A 271 4.42 -5.62 -9.76
N GLN A 272 5.16 -4.82 -10.52
CA GLN A 272 6.34 -4.11 -10.01
C GLN A 272 5.99 -3.20 -8.83
N ARG A 273 4.93 -2.40 -8.92
CA ARG A 273 4.51 -1.49 -7.84
C ARG A 273 4.09 -2.25 -6.58
N TYR A 274 3.36 -3.36 -6.73
CA TYR A 274 2.94 -4.19 -5.61
C TYR A 274 4.11 -4.90 -4.94
N LEU A 275 4.96 -5.55 -5.73
CA LEU A 275 6.17 -6.20 -5.23
C LEU A 275 7.07 -5.19 -4.52
N LEU A 276 7.24 -3.99 -5.09
CA LEU A 276 8.02 -2.92 -4.49
C LEU A 276 7.42 -2.47 -3.15
N THR A 277 6.09 -2.29 -3.08
CA THR A 277 5.40 -1.89 -1.85
C THR A 277 5.51 -2.97 -0.78
N ALA A 278 5.32 -4.23 -1.15
CA ALA A 278 5.47 -5.37 -0.26
C ALA A 278 6.91 -5.50 0.24
N LEU A 279 7.92 -5.45 -0.64
CA LEU A 279 9.34 -5.48 -0.29
C LEU A 279 9.70 -4.40 0.73
N ARG A 280 9.27 -3.16 0.48
CA ARG A 280 9.52 -2.03 1.39
C ARG A 280 8.82 -2.20 2.73
N ARG A 281 7.61 -2.73 2.73
CA ARG A 281 6.84 -2.96 3.96
C ARG A 281 7.44 -4.10 4.79
N VAL A 282 7.86 -5.20 4.17
CA VAL A 282 8.57 -6.28 4.85
C VAL A 282 9.88 -5.77 5.44
N ALA A 283 10.65 -4.98 4.68
CA ALA A 283 11.88 -4.35 5.14
C ALA A 283 11.67 -3.40 6.35
N ALA A 284 10.55 -2.66 6.37
CA ALA A 284 10.22 -1.76 7.47
C ALA A 284 9.65 -2.47 8.72
N THR A 285 9.00 -3.62 8.54
CA THR A 285 8.23 -4.28 9.63
C THR A 285 8.99 -5.43 10.29
N ARG A 286 9.83 -6.15 9.54
CA ARG A 286 10.54 -7.34 10.06
C ARG A 286 11.99 -7.02 10.40
N ALA A 287 12.39 -7.26 11.65
CA ALA A 287 13.77 -7.08 12.09
C ALA A 287 14.78 -7.97 11.33
N SER A 288 14.32 -9.11 10.78
CA SER A 288 15.12 -10.01 9.95
C SER A 288 15.51 -9.45 8.58
N TRP A 289 15.01 -8.27 8.20
CA TRP A 289 15.31 -7.58 6.95
C TRP A 289 16.24 -6.36 7.15
N SER A 290 16.90 -6.27 8.31
CA SER A 290 17.94 -5.27 8.56
C SER A 290 19.24 -5.65 7.83
N PRO A 291 19.86 -4.74 7.07
CA PRO A 291 21.09 -5.04 6.32
C PRO A 291 22.20 -5.58 7.22
N ASN A 292 22.80 -6.72 6.84
CA ASN A 292 24.00 -7.30 7.47
C ASN A 292 23.86 -7.64 8.97
N ALA A 293 22.64 -7.73 9.49
CA ALA A 293 22.39 -8.21 10.85
C ALA A 293 22.56 -9.75 10.96
N GLU A 294 22.70 -10.24 12.20
CA GLU A 294 22.84 -11.67 12.46
C GLU A 294 21.57 -12.42 11.98
N LYS A 295 21.75 -13.42 11.11
CA LYS A 295 20.66 -14.17 10.44
C LYS A 295 19.74 -13.31 9.55
N SER A 296 20.23 -12.19 9.04
CA SER A 296 19.47 -11.34 8.12
C SER A 296 19.12 -12.03 6.81
N ARG A 297 18.00 -11.61 6.23
CA ARG A 297 17.58 -11.93 4.86
C ARG A 297 18.14 -10.96 3.83
N VAL A 298 18.69 -9.82 4.26
CA VAL A 298 19.19 -8.74 3.40
C VAL A 298 20.68 -8.54 3.64
N TRP A 299 21.48 -8.74 2.59
CA TRP A 299 22.93 -8.62 2.63
C TRP A 299 23.41 -7.55 1.67
N LEU A 300 24.17 -6.59 2.17
CA LEU A 300 24.75 -5.49 1.40
C LEU A 300 26.27 -5.63 1.40
N GLY A 301 26.86 -5.72 0.21
CA GLY A 301 28.31 -5.72 0.00
C GLY A 301 28.70 -4.84 -1.17
N ARG A 302 29.98 -4.87 -1.57
CA ARG A 302 30.50 -4.16 -2.74
C ARG A 302 29.81 -4.58 -4.05
N ASP A 303 29.42 -5.85 -4.12
CA ASP A 303 28.76 -6.44 -5.29
C ASP A 303 27.28 -6.02 -5.45
N GLY A 304 26.72 -5.35 -4.44
CA GLY A 304 25.33 -4.86 -4.42
C GLY A 304 24.50 -5.42 -3.27
N LEU A 305 23.17 -5.32 -3.42
CA LEU A 305 22.20 -5.74 -2.42
C LEU A 305 21.59 -7.10 -2.80
N PHE A 306 21.65 -8.06 -1.89
CA PHE A 306 21.21 -9.43 -2.09
C PHE A 306 20.14 -9.84 -1.08
N LEU A 307 19.14 -10.59 -1.54
CA LEU A 307 18.08 -11.18 -0.74
C LEU A 307 18.29 -12.69 -0.60
N ALA A 308 18.40 -13.21 0.61
CA ALA A 308 18.56 -14.65 0.86
C ALA A 308 17.31 -15.43 0.40
N TRP A 309 17.47 -16.35 -0.55
CA TRP A 309 16.41 -17.13 -1.17
C TRP A 309 16.47 -18.60 -0.72
N PRO A 310 15.35 -19.31 -0.49
CA PRO A 310 13.94 -18.90 -0.66
C PRO A 310 13.32 -18.19 0.55
N ALA A 311 14.07 -17.97 1.63
CA ALA A 311 13.47 -17.48 2.87
C ALA A 311 12.88 -16.05 2.76
N ALA A 312 13.47 -15.17 1.94
CA ALA A 312 12.89 -13.87 1.64
C ALA A 312 11.58 -13.99 0.82
N ALA A 313 11.43 -15.04 0.02
CA ALA A 313 10.22 -15.32 -0.76
C ALA A 313 9.04 -15.67 0.17
N ASP A 314 9.30 -16.47 1.21
CA ASP A 314 8.29 -16.83 2.21
C ASP A 314 7.81 -15.61 3.01
N ASP A 315 8.75 -14.73 3.38
CA ASP A 315 8.42 -13.47 4.06
C ASP A 315 7.56 -12.57 3.17
N LEU A 316 7.89 -12.48 1.88
CA LEU A 316 7.07 -11.75 0.90
C LEU A 316 5.69 -12.38 0.73
N ARG A 317 5.61 -13.70 0.62
CA ARG A 317 4.35 -14.42 0.45
C ARG A 317 3.40 -14.16 1.60
N GLN A 318 3.88 -14.26 2.84
CA GLN A 318 3.07 -13.96 4.02
C GLN A 318 2.58 -12.51 4.02
N GLN A 319 3.41 -11.55 3.58
CA GLN A 319 3.01 -10.16 3.48
C GLN A 319 1.92 -9.96 2.42
N LEU A 320 2.09 -10.57 1.25
CA LEU A 320 1.15 -10.49 0.15
C LEU A 320 -0.18 -11.19 0.47
N GLU A 321 -0.15 -12.28 1.23
CA GLU A 321 -1.32 -12.98 1.78
C GLU A 321 -2.06 -12.14 2.83
N PHE A 322 -1.32 -11.50 3.74
CA PHE A 322 -1.89 -10.59 4.74
C PHE A 322 -2.64 -9.42 4.10
N GLU A 323 -2.14 -8.93 2.97
CA GLU A 323 -2.78 -7.85 2.21
C GLU A 323 -3.93 -8.32 1.28
N GLN A 324 -4.24 -9.63 1.25
CA GLN A 324 -5.36 -10.25 0.54
C GLN A 324 -5.41 -10.01 -0.99
N TRP A 325 -4.25 -9.94 -1.65
CA TRP A 325 -4.19 -9.74 -3.10
C TRP A 325 -4.49 -11.02 -3.90
N GLN A 326 -5.39 -10.94 -4.89
CA GLN A 326 -5.67 -12.04 -5.82
C GLN A 326 -4.86 -11.91 -7.12
N GLY A 327 -4.24 -13.01 -7.58
CA GLY A 327 -3.43 -13.05 -8.82
C GLY A 327 -1.91 -13.03 -8.63
N ILE A 328 -1.42 -13.10 -7.38
CA ILE A 328 0.02 -13.11 -7.07
C ILE A 328 0.61 -14.52 -7.21
N PRO A 329 1.85 -14.65 -7.72
CA PRO A 329 2.66 -15.87 -7.64
C PRO A 329 2.64 -16.51 -6.24
N ARG A 330 2.08 -17.72 -6.13
CA ARG A 330 2.02 -18.46 -4.84
C ARG A 330 3.25 -19.31 -4.57
N THR A 331 4.10 -19.52 -5.58
CA THR A 331 5.33 -20.30 -5.47
C THR A 331 6.53 -19.37 -5.46
N ALA A 332 7.60 -19.76 -4.75
CA ALA A 332 8.85 -19.01 -4.75
C ALA A 332 9.34 -18.80 -6.19
N ASP A 333 9.38 -19.83 -7.03
CA ASP A 333 9.87 -19.70 -8.41
C ASP A 333 9.06 -18.70 -9.26
N ALA A 334 7.74 -18.64 -9.07
CA ALA A 334 6.92 -17.68 -9.78
C ALA A 334 7.13 -16.24 -9.26
N LEU A 335 7.44 -16.08 -7.96
CA LEU A 335 7.81 -14.78 -7.39
C LEU A 335 9.19 -14.32 -7.88
N LEU A 336 10.14 -15.25 -8.00
CA LEU A 336 11.46 -15.00 -8.58
C LEU A 336 11.34 -14.54 -10.04
N ASN A 337 10.59 -15.28 -10.85
CA ASN A 337 10.33 -14.92 -12.25
C ASN A 337 9.62 -13.57 -12.38
N ALA A 338 8.68 -13.28 -11.47
CA ALA A 338 8.03 -11.97 -11.41
C ALA A 338 9.00 -10.83 -11.05
N MET A 339 9.91 -11.03 -10.09
CA MET A 339 10.92 -10.03 -9.74
C MET A 339 11.91 -9.75 -10.87
N LEU A 340 12.24 -10.78 -11.67
CA LEU A 340 13.07 -10.64 -12.87
C LEU A 340 12.32 -9.93 -14.01
N ALA A 341 11.07 -10.33 -14.29
CA ALA A 341 10.24 -9.74 -15.34
C ALA A 341 9.91 -8.27 -15.08
N THR A 342 9.83 -7.86 -13.81
CA THR A 342 9.58 -6.47 -13.39
C THR A 342 10.85 -5.61 -13.31
N GLY A 343 12.03 -6.19 -13.55
CA GLY A 343 13.32 -5.49 -13.45
C GLY A 343 13.72 -5.08 -12.03
N LEU A 344 13.05 -5.59 -11.00
CA LEU A 344 13.41 -5.33 -9.59
C LEU A 344 14.66 -6.12 -9.18
N ALA A 345 14.93 -7.24 -9.85
CA ALA A 345 16.07 -8.11 -9.60
C ALA A 345 16.85 -8.42 -10.89
N VAL A 346 18.11 -8.83 -10.71
CA VAL A 346 19.05 -9.17 -11.79
C VAL A 346 19.46 -10.63 -11.65
N ALA A 347 19.20 -11.42 -12.69
CA ALA A 347 19.62 -12.81 -12.78
C ALA A 347 21.15 -12.91 -12.91
N ARG A 348 21.75 -13.97 -12.34
CA ARG A 348 23.18 -14.29 -12.56
C ARG A 348 23.42 -14.77 -13.99
N TRP A 349 22.65 -15.77 -14.42
CA TRP A 349 22.61 -16.30 -15.79
C TRP A 349 21.17 -16.65 -16.20
N SER A 350 20.93 -16.86 -17.50
CA SER A 350 19.59 -17.16 -18.04
C SER A 350 19.00 -18.49 -17.54
N ASP A 351 19.85 -19.43 -17.14
CA ASP A 351 19.52 -20.76 -16.63
C ASP A 351 19.68 -20.88 -15.10
N GLN A 352 20.44 -19.98 -14.47
CA GLN A 352 20.61 -19.90 -13.02
C GLN A 352 20.43 -18.46 -12.53
N PRO A 353 19.20 -18.06 -12.14
CA PRO A 353 18.93 -16.69 -11.73
C PRO A 353 19.50 -16.30 -10.36
N LEU A 354 19.79 -17.28 -9.49
CA LEU A 354 20.27 -17.05 -8.12
C LEU A 354 21.81 -16.94 -8.05
N TRP A 355 22.28 -16.09 -7.15
CA TRP A 355 23.69 -15.86 -6.84
C TRP A 355 24.09 -16.64 -5.60
N GLN A 356 25.28 -17.25 -5.59
CA GLN A 356 25.83 -17.82 -4.37
C GLN A 356 26.65 -16.76 -3.65
N ILE A 357 26.19 -16.38 -2.45
CA ILE A 357 26.87 -15.43 -1.58
C ILE A 357 27.38 -16.13 -0.32
N GLN A 358 28.47 -15.61 0.26
CA GLN A 358 28.96 -16.04 1.57
C GLN A 358 28.88 -14.88 2.57
N PRO A 359 27.76 -14.75 3.31
CA PRO A 359 27.62 -13.71 4.31
C PRO A 359 28.59 -13.88 5.49
N PRO A 360 29.06 -12.79 6.12
CA PRO A 360 29.85 -12.86 7.34
C PRO A 360 29.05 -13.54 8.47
N GLY A 361 29.57 -14.65 8.99
CA GLY A 361 28.92 -15.46 10.03
C GLY A 361 28.03 -16.61 9.52
N ALA A 362 27.89 -16.78 8.20
CA ALA A 362 27.20 -17.94 7.63
C ALA A 362 28.08 -19.21 7.69
N LYS A 363 27.47 -20.35 8.02
CA LYS A 363 28.15 -21.66 8.08
C LYS A 363 28.47 -22.25 6.70
N GLY A 364 27.95 -21.66 5.62
CA GLY A 364 28.11 -22.11 4.24
C GLY A 364 27.53 -21.11 3.24
N PRO A 365 27.64 -21.40 1.92
CA PRO A 365 27.11 -20.54 0.87
C PRO A 365 25.57 -20.46 0.93
N VAL A 366 25.03 -19.28 0.63
CA VAL A 366 23.60 -18.99 0.63
C VAL A 366 23.19 -18.56 -0.77
N ASP A 367 22.12 -19.15 -1.30
CA ASP A 367 21.52 -18.69 -2.56
C ASP A 367 20.78 -17.39 -2.32
N ALA A 368 21.01 -16.40 -3.19
CA ALA A 368 20.46 -15.08 -3.04
C ALA A 368 20.08 -14.43 -4.37
N LEU A 369 19.04 -13.61 -4.34
CA LEU A 369 18.59 -12.82 -5.46
C LEU A 369 19.21 -11.41 -5.38
N ARG A 370 19.93 -10.99 -6.42
CA ARG A 370 20.51 -9.65 -6.50
C ARG A 370 19.43 -8.64 -6.91
N LEU A 371 19.23 -7.59 -6.13
CA LEU A 371 18.34 -6.49 -6.48
C LEU A 371 19.01 -5.55 -7.47
N ALA A 372 18.21 -4.96 -8.37
CA ALA A 372 18.70 -4.02 -9.38
C ALA A 372 19.30 -2.74 -8.77
N SER A 373 18.80 -2.31 -7.61
CA SER A 373 19.35 -1.17 -6.86
C SER A 373 18.97 -1.25 -5.38
N ALA A 374 19.80 -0.68 -4.50
CA ALA A 374 19.47 -0.51 -3.09
C ALA A 374 18.24 0.41 -2.86
N LEU A 375 17.93 1.27 -3.84
CA LEU A 375 16.76 2.16 -3.85
C LEU A 375 15.41 1.40 -3.94
N VAL A 376 15.44 0.12 -4.31
CA VAL A 376 14.27 -0.76 -4.29
C VAL A 376 13.74 -0.88 -2.87
N LEU A 377 14.61 -1.14 -1.88
CA LEU A 377 14.22 -1.26 -0.46
C LEU A 377 14.26 0.08 0.29
N TYR A 378 15.22 0.95 -0.02
CA TYR A 378 15.48 2.18 0.76
C TYR A 378 15.35 3.44 -0.12
N PRO A 379 14.12 3.93 -0.37
CA PRO A 379 13.89 5.10 -1.23
C PRO A 379 14.21 6.46 -0.57
N THR A 380 14.28 6.52 0.77
CA THR A 380 14.23 7.80 1.50
C THR A 380 15.16 7.85 2.71
N ASP A 381 16.26 7.07 2.73
CA ASP A 381 17.18 7.10 3.87
C ASP A 381 18.15 8.29 3.76
N PRO A 382 18.17 9.25 4.70
CA PRO A 382 19.13 10.37 4.73
C PRO A 382 20.55 9.94 5.13
N GLN A 383 20.78 8.68 5.47
CA GLN A 383 22.13 8.13 5.56
C GLN A 383 22.39 7.19 4.38
N PRO A 384 23.43 7.42 3.55
CA PRO A 384 23.87 6.40 2.62
C PRO A 384 24.17 5.16 3.45
N LEU A 385 23.50 4.03 3.17
CA LEU A 385 23.88 2.75 3.77
C LEU A 385 25.39 2.61 3.56
N ALA A 386 26.16 2.58 4.64
CA ALA A 386 27.60 2.43 4.56
C ALA A 386 27.86 1.11 3.85
N ILE A 387 28.30 1.17 2.59
CA ILE A 387 28.62 -0.02 1.81
C ILE A 387 29.84 -0.62 2.49
N PRO A 388 29.72 -1.76 3.18
CA PRO A 388 30.88 -2.35 3.82
C PRO A 388 31.83 -2.86 2.73
N ASP A 389 33.13 -2.81 3.04
CA ASP A 389 34.20 -3.34 2.21
C ASP A 389 34.23 -4.87 2.28
N ILE A 390 33.16 -5.50 1.77
CA ILE A 390 32.95 -6.95 1.81
C ILE A 390 32.46 -7.38 0.42
N ASP A 391 33.23 -8.27 -0.20
CA ASP A 391 32.80 -9.01 -1.39
C ASP A 391 31.95 -10.20 -0.93
N LEU A 392 30.68 -10.23 -1.34
CA LEU A 392 29.72 -11.24 -0.91
C LEU A 392 29.63 -12.38 -1.91
N VAL A 393 29.90 -12.12 -3.19
CA VAL A 393 29.78 -13.11 -4.26
C VAL A 393 30.98 -14.05 -4.24
N ILE A 394 30.71 -15.36 -4.27
CA ILE A 394 31.77 -16.36 -4.38
C ILE A 394 32.25 -16.39 -5.85
N PRO A 395 33.51 -16.00 -6.15
CA PRO A 395 34.04 -16.12 -7.49
C PRO A 395 34.14 -17.61 -7.86
N MET A 396 33.61 -17.97 -9.03
CA MET A 396 33.69 -19.35 -9.50
C MET A 396 35.17 -19.68 -9.73
N ALA A 397 35.71 -20.63 -8.97
CA ALA A 397 36.94 -21.29 -9.37
C ALA A 397 36.64 -22.00 -10.70
N THR A 398 37.17 -21.47 -11.80
CA THR A 398 37.32 -22.22 -13.03
C THR A 398 38.09 -23.48 -12.67
N SER A 399 37.41 -24.62 -12.73
CA SER A 399 38.07 -25.92 -12.75
C SER A 399 38.96 -25.96 -13.99
N THR A 400 40.19 -25.48 -13.83
CA THR A 400 41.23 -25.57 -14.85
C THR A 400 41.68 -27.04 -14.88
N PRO A 401 41.67 -27.70 -16.05
CA PRO A 401 42.14 -29.07 -16.16
C PRO A 401 43.62 -29.12 -15.81
N ALA A 402 44.00 -30.07 -14.96
CA ALA A 402 45.38 -30.25 -14.52
C ALA A 402 46.33 -30.41 -15.72
N PRO A 403 47.47 -29.68 -15.78
CA PRO A 403 48.44 -29.88 -16.83
C PRO A 403 49.23 -31.16 -16.58
N THR A 404 49.16 -32.06 -17.56
CA THR A 404 50.04 -33.20 -17.75
C THR A 404 51.47 -32.74 -18.00
N GLY A 405 52.44 -33.36 -17.31
CA GLY A 405 53.79 -33.59 -17.86
C GLY A 405 54.95 -32.87 -17.17
N GLY A 406 55.74 -33.65 -16.43
CA GLY A 406 57.11 -33.33 -16.03
C GLY A 406 57.77 -34.54 -15.33
N PRO A 407 58.99 -34.97 -15.70
CA PRO A 407 59.37 -36.38 -15.69
C PRO A 407 59.98 -36.90 -14.38
N VAL A 408 59.91 -38.23 -14.26
CA VAL A 408 60.45 -39.13 -13.22
C VAL A 408 61.99 -39.11 -13.20
N PRO A 409 62.62 -39.34 -12.02
CA PRO A 409 63.70 -40.32 -12.00
C PRO A 409 63.39 -41.51 -11.07
N THR A 410 63.85 -42.64 -11.59
CA THR A 410 63.62 -44.04 -11.23
C THR A 410 64.31 -44.45 -9.92
N GLY A 411 63.68 -45.35 -9.15
CA GLY A 411 64.33 -46.10 -8.08
C GLY A 411 63.38 -47.04 -7.36
N ALA A 412 63.19 -48.24 -7.91
CA ALA A 412 62.30 -49.28 -7.41
C ALA A 412 62.80 -49.94 -6.11
N SER A 413 61.90 -50.14 -5.14
CA SER A 413 61.76 -51.35 -4.33
C SER A 413 60.47 -51.26 -3.48
N ALA A 414 59.56 -52.20 -3.70
CA ALA A 414 58.36 -52.46 -2.89
C ALA A 414 58.71 -53.37 -1.69
N PRO A 415 57.74 -53.92 -0.95
CA PRO A 415 56.71 -53.29 -0.11
C PRO A 415 56.82 -53.79 1.35
N GLN A 416 56.31 -53.06 2.36
CA GLN A 416 56.08 -53.64 3.69
C GLN A 416 54.67 -53.38 4.22
N THR A 417 54.04 -54.53 4.41
CA THR A 417 52.74 -54.96 4.90
C THR A 417 52.51 -54.57 6.37
N LEU A 418 51.27 -54.23 6.71
CA LEU A 418 50.75 -54.35 8.09
C LEU A 418 49.75 -55.53 8.14
N PRO A 419 49.66 -56.25 9.27
CA PRO A 419 49.32 -57.68 9.28
C PRO A 419 47.84 -57.98 9.47
N ALA A 420 47.50 -59.22 9.11
CA ALA A 420 46.19 -59.85 9.12
C ALA A 420 46.01 -60.82 10.32
N VAL A 421 44.87 -60.68 11.02
CA VAL A 421 43.90 -61.69 11.58
C VAL A 421 44.44 -62.73 12.62
N PRO A 422 43.63 -63.22 13.60
CA PRO A 422 42.70 -64.33 13.33
C PRO A 422 41.30 -64.19 13.96
N ALA A 423 40.33 -64.80 13.29
CA ALA A 423 39.02 -65.17 13.81
C ALA A 423 39.05 -66.65 14.24
N GLU A 424 38.35 -67.01 15.31
CA GLU A 424 37.84 -68.37 15.53
C GLU A 424 36.39 -68.31 16.08
N SER A 425 35.50 -69.02 15.39
CA SER A 425 34.16 -69.49 15.82
C SER A 425 34.33 -70.93 16.42
N PRO A 426 33.31 -71.76 16.86
CA PRO A 426 31.89 -71.74 16.45
C PRO A 426 30.80 -72.38 17.40
N VAL A 427 29.56 -72.45 16.85
CA VAL A 427 28.38 -73.36 17.10
C VAL A 427 27.61 -73.32 18.46
N ARG A 428 26.26 -73.49 18.61
CA ARG A 428 25.17 -74.10 17.79
C ARG A 428 23.74 -73.82 18.36
N MET A 429 22.76 -73.61 17.47
CA MET A 429 21.30 -73.97 17.49
C MET A 429 20.37 -73.43 18.61
N ALA A 430 19.06 -73.18 18.43
CA ALA A 430 18.11 -73.12 17.31
C ALA A 430 16.73 -72.66 17.86
N ALA A 431 15.91 -71.98 17.03
CA ALA A 431 14.45 -72.15 16.84
C ALA A 431 13.77 -70.82 16.38
N GLY A 432 13.23 -70.80 15.15
CA GLY A 432 12.24 -69.80 14.69
C GLY A 432 10.80 -70.28 14.97
N PRO A 433 9.75 -69.87 14.21
CA PRO A 433 9.62 -68.80 13.20
C PRO A 433 8.30 -67.94 13.33
N PRO A 434 8.04 -66.93 12.44
CA PRO A 434 6.79 -66.14 12.27
C PRO A 434 5.87 -66.78 11.17
N PRO A 435 4.73 -66.24 10.60
CA PRO A 435 4.56 -64.94 9.87
C PRO A 435 3.10 -64.34 9.71
N THR A 436 2.95 -63.40 8.73
CA THR A 436 1.77 -63.02 7.86
C THR A 436 0.75 -61.94 8.31
N THR A 437 0.14 -61.06 7.46
CA THR A 437 0.11 -60.87 5.98
C THR A 437 -0.50 -59.50 5.55
N THR A 438 -0.20 -59.13 4.30
CA THR A 438 -0.64 -58.03 3.41
C THR A 438 -2.09 -58.14 2.87
N THR A 439 -2.69 -57.04 2.38
CA THR A 439 -3.32 -56.86 1.01
C THR A 439 -4.71 -56.15 0.93
N GLN A 440 -4.70 -54.94 0.34
CA GLN A 440 -5.53 -54.31 -0.72
C GLN A 440 -7.08 -54.26 -0.80
N SER A 441 -7.55 -53.07 -1.25
CA SER A 441 -8.55 -52.73 -2.31
C SER A 441 -10.03 -52.35 -1.98
N ALA A 442 -10.46 -51.27 -2.66
CA ALA A 442 -11.80 -50.62 -2.78
C ALA A 442 -12.79 -51.44 -3.68
N PRO A 443 -14.05 -51.05 -4.07
CA PRO A 443 -14.62 -49.70 -4.30
C PRO A 443 -16.15 -49.44 -4.04
N THR A 444 -16.55 -48.21 -4.41
CA THR A 444 -17.80 -47.43 -4.69
C THR A 444 -19.23 -48.04 -4.75
N SER A 445 -20.24 -47.25 -4.28
CA SER A 445 -21.43 -46.70 -5.01
C SER A 445 -22.82 -46.80 -4.30
N THR A 446 -23.48 -45.63 -4.14
CA THR A 446 -24.93 -45.26 -4.30
C THR A 446 -25.98 -46.03 -3.46
N GLU A 447 -26.98 -45.45 -2.75
CA GLU A 447 -28.15 -44.64 -3.21
C GLU A 447 -29.08 -44.32 -2.00
N GLN A 448 -29.80 -43.19 -2.03
CA GLN A 448 -30.89 -42.74 -1.09
C GLN A 448 -32.20 -43.55 -1.29
N PRO A 449 -33.30 -43.52 -0.44
CA PRO A 449 -34.01 -42.32 0.06
C PRO A 449 -34.82 -42.41 1.40
N LEU A 450 -35.60 -41.34 1.67
CA LEU A 450 -36.43 -40.89 2.81
C LEU A 450 -37.51 -41.86 3.36
N ALA A 451 -37.89 -41.72 4.66
CA ALA A 451 -39.27 -41.44 5.14
C ALA A 451 -39.41 -41.44 6.69
N ASP A 452 -40.40 -40.66 7.16
CA ASP A 452 -40.81 -40.28 8.53
C ASP A 452 -41.34 -41.39 9.48
N ALA A 453 -41.40 -41.02 10.78
CA ALA A 453 -42.52 -41.19 11.74
C ALA A 453 -42.22 -41.95 13.07
N ASN A 454 -42.53 -41.27 14.19
CA ASN A 454 -42.71 -41.81 15.55
C ASN A 454 -44.17 -42.28 15.76
N PRO A 455 -44.48 -43.25 16.66
CA PRO A 455 -45.03 -42.91 18.00
C PRO A 455 -44.74 -43.97 19.14
N VAL A 456 -44.48 -43.60 20.42
CA VAL A 456 -45.32 -43.47 21.66
C VAL A 456 -45.54 -44.73 22.57
N ALA A 457 -45.23 -44.55 23.88
CA ALA A 457 -45.72 -45.17 25.16
C ALA A 457 -45.33 -46.64 25.53
N ASP A 458 -45.15 -47.10 26.79
CA ASP A 458 -45.45 -46.61 28.15
C ASP A 458 -44.67 -47.40 29.29
N LYS A 459 -44.18 -46.68 30.33
CA LYS A 459 -44.06 -46.92 31.83
C LYS A 459 -43.80 -48.31 32.52
N PRO A 460 -43.57 -48.41 33.87
CA PRO A 460 -42.87 -47.58 34.89
C PRO A 460 -42.05 -48.39 35.97
N ALA A 461 -41.25 -47.72 36.84
CA ALA A 461 -41.19 -47.87 38.33
C ALA A 461 -39.84 -47.39 38.96
N THR A 462 -39.92 -46.56 40.01
CA THR A 462 -38.85 -46.06 40.91
C THR A 462 -39.26 -46.35 42.38
N PRO A 463 -38.38 -46.44 43.41
CA PRO A 463 -37.72 -45.28 44.08
C PRO A 463 -36.37 -45.65 44.81
N PRO A 464 -35.83 -44.86 45.77
CA PRO A 464 -35.39 -43.46 45.74
C PRO A 464 -33.93 -43.26 46.24
N SER A 465 -33.28 -42.13 45.88
CA SER A 465 -32.29 -41.41 46.71
C SER A 465 -32.06 -39.99 46.17
N GLN A 466 -31.71 -39.09 47.09
CA GLN A 466 -31.93 -37.64 47.16
C GLN A 466 -31.10 -36.71 46.21
N PRO A 467 -31.42 -35.39 46.16
CA PRO A 467 -31.33 -34.55 44.96
C PRO A 467 -30.00 -33.80 44.76
N THR A 468 -29.63 -33.66 43.48
CA THR A 468 -28.52 -32.84 42.96
C THR A 468 -29.01 -31.41 42.67
N PRO A 469 -28.24 -30.35 42.99
CA PRO A 469 -28.60 -28.97 42.71
C PRO A 469 -28.52 -28.61 41.20
N PRO A 470 -29.29 -27.60 40.74
CA PRO A 470 -29.38 -27.22 39.33
C PRO A 470 -28.10 -26.52 38.79
N PRO A 471 -27.93 -26.48 37.45
CA PRO A 471 -26.73 -25.97 36.79
C PRO A 471 -26.51 -24.48 37.01
N ARG A 472 -25.23 -24.11 37.17
CA ARG A 472 -24.74 -22.75 37.46
C ARG A 472 -25.18 -21.74 36.39
N GLN A 473 -25.85 -20.69 36.84
CA GLN A 473 -26.02 -19.44 36.10
C GLN A 473 -24.64 -18.76 35.91
N PRO A 474 -24.42 -18.04 34.78
CA PRO A 474 -23.23 -17.20 34.61
C PRO A 474 -23.22 -16.08 35.67
N PRO A 475 -22.04 -15.68 36.19
CA PRO A 475 -21.95 -14.69 37.25
C PRO A 475 -22.41 -13.30 36.76
N PRO A 476 -22.94 -12.44 37.66
CA PRO A 476 -23.29 -11.06 37.32
C PRO A 476 -22.04 -10.27 36.91
N PRO A 477 -22.16 -9.26 36.04
CA PRO A 477 -21.02 -8.43 35.64
C PRO A 477 -20.44 -7.74 36.87
N ALA A 478 -19.13 -7.89 37.07
CA ALA A 478 -18.39 -7.14 38.06
C ALA A 478 -18.58 -5.64 37.81
N THR A 479 -19.02 -4.93 38.84
CA THR A 479 -18.99 -3.47 38.92
C THR A 479 -17.59 -3.01 38.53
N THR A 480 -17.45 -2.50 37.31
CA THR A 480 -16.21 -1.90 36.84
C THR A 480 -16.22 -0.48 37.38
N GLU A 481 -15.41 -0.20 38.38
CA GLU A 481 -15.13 1.19 38.79
C GLU A 481 -14.61 1.96 37.56
N PRO A 482 -15.05 3.21 37.33
CA PRO A 482 -14.59 4.00 36.20
C PRO A 482 -13.08 4.22 36.31
N ARG A 483 -12.32 3.66 35.36
CA ARG A 483 -10.89 3.96 35.20
C ARG A 483 -10.78 5.36 34.60
N THR A 484 -10.45 6.33 35.43
CA THR A 484 -10.17 7.71 35.01
C THR A 484 -8.78 7.75 34.38
N ARG A 485 -8.70 7.98 33.06
CA ARG A 485 -7.42 8.06 32.35
C ARG A 485 -6.82 9.47 32.50
N PRO A 486 -5.52 9.62 32.80
CA PRO A 486 -4.88 10.92 32.88
C PRO A 486 -4.67 11.50 31.48
N ALA A 487 -5.36 12.58 31.13
CA ALA A 487 -5.20 13.29 29.86
C ALA A 487 -4.38 14.57 30.03
N LEU A 488 -3.35 14.76 29.19
CA LEU A 488 -2.49 15.94 29.24
C LEU A 488 -3.20 17.19 28.68
N LYS A 489 -3.37 18.21 29.52
CA LYS A 489 -3.82 19.56 29.15
C LYS A 489 -2.63 20.51 28.98
N ALA A 490 -1.96 20.40 27.83
CA ALA A 490 -0.80 21.23 27.51
C ALA A 490 -1.18 22.64 26.99
N PRO A 491 -0.48 23.71 27.40
CA PRO A 491 -0.69 25.06 26.88
C PRO A 491 -0.31 25.17 25.39
N ILE A 492 -1.01 26.05 24.65
CA ILE A 492 -0.84 26.23 23.20
C ILE A 492 0.60 26.58 22.80
N ARG A 493 1.35 27.25 23.70
CA ARG A 493 2.74 27.68 23.49
C ARG A 493 3.78 26.55 23.53
N LEU A 494 3.40 25.34 23.96
CA LEU A 494 4.33 24.20 24.00
C LEU A 494 4.52 23.61 22.58
N PRO A 495 5.76 23.38 22.12
CA PRO A 495 6.05 22.73 20.84
C PRO A 495 5.30 21.40 20.68
N SER A 496 4.76 21.14 19.49
CA SER A 496 3.93 19.96 19.20
C SER A 496 4.67 18.64 19.43
N ALA A 497 5.98 18.58 19.13
CA ALA A 497 6.80 17.41 19.38
C ALA A 497 6.89 17.07 20.89
N ILE A 498 7.05 18.09 21.74
CA ILE A 498 7.12 17.91 23.20
C ILE A 498 5.74 17.58 23.78
N ARG A 499 4.67 18.17 23.23
CA ARG A 499 3.29 17.87 23.60
C ARG A 499 2.93 16.42 23.33
N ASN A 500 3.24 15.92 22.14
CA ASN A 500 2.94 14.54 21.76
C ASN A 500 3.75 13.55 22.60
N ALA A 501 5.03 13.84 22.84
CA ALA A 501 5.88 13.03 23.71
C ALA A 501 5.37 12.95 25.15
N LEU A 502 4.93 14.08 25.73
CA LEU A 502 4.33 14.10 27.06
C LEU A 502 2.99 13.34 27.12
N GLY A 503 2.18 13.41 26.05
CA GLY A 503 0.95 12.61 25.94
C GLY A 503 1.24 11.12 26.05
N VAL A 504 2.21 10.62 25.26
CA VAL A 504 2.64 9.21 25.29
C VAL A 504 3.20 8.81 26.66
N ILE A 505 3.99 9.67 27.31
CA ILE A 505 4.57 9.41 28.63
C ILE A 505 3.47 9.33 29.70
N ILE A 506 2.47 10.21 29.66
CA ILE A 506 1.38 10.22 30.64
C ILE A 506 0.41 9.06 30.41
N GLU A 507 0.11 8.73 29.16
CA GLU A 507 -0.70 7.55 28.79
C GLU A 507 -0.03 6.24 29.23
N SER A 508 1.30 6.20 29.39
CA SER A 508 2.00 5.02 29.93
C SER A 508 1.64 4.68 31.38
N LEU A 509 0.95 5.58 32.11
CA LEU A 509 0.43 5.33 33.46
C LEU A 509 -0.84 4.47 33.48
N ASP A 510 -1.55 4.32 32.36
CA ASP A 510 -2.82 3.58 32.27
C ASP A 510 -2.67 2.04 32.36
N GLY A 511 -1.48 1.54 32.69
CA GLY A 511 -1.23 0.11 32.92
C GLY A 511 -1.33 -0.78 31.68
N GLY A 512 -1.07 -0.21 30.49
CA GLY A 512 -1.03 -0.93 29.21
C GLY A 512 0.19 -1.84 29.04
N LEU A 513 0.40 -2.34 27.81
CA LEU A 513 1.51 -3.26 27.44
C LEU A 513 2.93 -2.66 27.54
N LEU A 514 3.08 -1.40 27.94
CA LEU A 514 4.35 -0.69 28.07
C LEU A 514 4.66 -0.41 29.55
N PRO A 515 5.93 -0.51 29.99
CA PRO A 515 6.32 -0.13 31.34
C PRO A 515 6.06 1.36 31.59
N ALA A 516 5.63 1.72 32.80
CA ALA A 516 5.32 3.09 33.17
C ALA A 516 6.55 3.99 33.03
N GLN A 517 6.48 4.99 32.14
CA GLN A 517 7.60 5.89 31.85
C GLN A 517 7.61 7.13 32.74
N CYS A 518 6.65 7.26 33.65
CA CYS A 518 6.60 8.31 34.66
C CYS A 518 5.99 7.79 35.97
N ARG A 519 6.18 8.54 37.06
CA ARG A 519 5.67 8.17 38.40
C ARG A 519 4.92 9.35 39.01
N VAL A 520 3.81 9.08 39.68
CA VAL A 520 3.09 10.08 40.48
C VAL A 520 3.90 10.41 41.75
N VAL A 521 4.13 11.69 42.02
CA VAL A 521 4.86 12.21 43.19
C VAL A 521 4.05 13.36 43.78
N ASP A 522 4.22 13.67 45.07
CA ASP A 522 3.53 14.79 45.72
C ASP A 522 3.72 16.10 44.93
N GLY A 523 2.62 16.61 44.36
CA GLY A 523 2.58 17.82 43.54
C GLY A 523 2.53 17.60 42.01
N GLY A 524 2.71 16.38 41.50
CA GLY A 524 2.51 16.07 40.09
C GLY A 524 3.19 14.79 39.58
N TYR A 525 3.77 14.85 38.37
CA TYR A 525 4.27 13.66 37.66
C TYR A 525 5.77 13.76 37.42
N PHE A 526 6.54 12.85 38.01
CA PHE A 526 7.98 12.73 37.79
C PHE A 526 8.25 12.01 36.46
N ILE A 527 8.98 12.68 35.57
CA ILE A 527 9.36 12.17 34.25
C ILE A 527 10.89 12.13 34.16
N PRO A 528 11.51 10.94 33.98
CA PRO A 528 12.96 10.83 33.87
C PRO A 528 13.43 11.35 32.50
N MET A 529 14.64 11.93 32.44
CA MET A 529 15.21 12.47 31.19
C MET A 529 15.38 11.40 30.08
N ARG A 530 15.53 10.14 30.49
CA ARG A 530 15.60 9.00 29.57
C ARG A 530 14.33 8.83 28.72
N ALA A 531 13.16 9.16 29.27
CA ALA A 531 11.89 9.04 28.55
C ALA A 531 11.81 10.03 27.38
N PHE A 532 12.34 11.24 27.55
CA PHE A 532 12.44 12.21 26.45
C PHE A 532 13.45 11.79 25.40
N SER A 533 14.58 11.22 25.83
CA SER A 533 15.64 10.77 24.93
C SER A 533 15.20 9.59 24.06
N GLN A 534 14.41 8.66 24.61
CA GLN A 534 13.84 7.52 23.89
C GLN A 534 12.84 7.94 22.80
N LEU A 535 12.20 9.11 22.97
CA LEU A 535 11.31 9.72 21.98
C LEU A 535 12.03 10.67 21.03
N GLY A 536 13.37 10.64 21.00
CA GLY A 536 14.20 11.44 20.09
C GLY A 536 14.29 12.94 20.44
N LEU A 537 13.89 13.33 21.65
CA LEU A 537 13.95 14.73 22.12
C LEU A 537 15.20 14.99 22.96
N GLN A 538 15.84 16.14 22.73
CA GLN A 538 17.00 16.57 23.51
C GLN A 538 16.56 17.08 24.90
N PRO A 539 16.95 16.40 26.01
CA PRO A 539 16.53 16.77 27.37
C PRO A 539 16.67 18.24 27.75
N PRO A 540 17.79 18.95 27.47
CA PRO A 540 17.93 20.35 27.86
C PRO A 540 16.95 21.29 27.12
N THR A 541 16.59 20.94 25.88
CA THR A 541 15.60 21.70 25.08
C THR A 541 14.19 21.49 25.64
N VAL A 542 13.89 20.28 26.10
CA VAL A 542 12.61 19.94 26.72
C VAL A 542 12.43 20.64 28.05
N VAL A 543 13.43 20.60 28.94
CA VAL A 543 13.37 21.27 30.25
C VAL A 543 13.16 22.78 30.08
N ARG A 544 13.88 23.42 29.15
CA ARG A 544 13.71 24.84 28.86
C ARG A 544 12.32 25.17 28.33
N ALA A 545 11.80 24.39 27.38
CA ALA A 545 10.46 24.61 26.82
C ALA A 545 9.35 24.41 27.86
N LEU A 546 9.52 23.45 28.79
CA LEU A 546 8.56 23.21 29.88
C LEU A 546 8.63 24.27 30.98
N ASP A 547 9.82 24.83 31.26
CA ASP A 547 9.99 25.96 32.17
C ASP A 547 9.40 27.26 31.58
N GLU A 548 9.66 27.55 30.30
CA GLU A 548 9.06 28.67 29.57
C GLU A 548 7.52 28.57 29.52
N ALA A 549 6.99 27.34 29.41
CA ALA A 549 5.56 27.06 29.49
C ALA A 549 5.00 27.01 30.92
N ARG A 550 5.83 27.23 31.95
CA ARG A 550 5.51 27.17 33.40
C ARG A 550 4.86 25.86 33.85
N MET A 551 5.22 24.75 33.19
CA MET A 551 4.66 23.42 33.45
C MET A 551 5.45 22.63 34.52
N LEU A 552 6.66 23.06 34.86
CA LEU A 552 7.52 22.38 35.85
C LEU A 552 7.29 22.87 37.28
N LEU A 553 7.34 21.95 38.24
CA LEU A 553 7.40 22.24 39.68
C LEU A 553 8.82 22.70 40.02
N ARG A 554 8.95 23.92 40.56
CA ARG A 554 10.23 24.45 41.02
C ARG A 554 10.40 24.05 42.51
N PRO A 555 11.49 23.39 42.90
CA PRO A 555 11.74 23.05 44.31
C PRO A 555 11.79 24.32 45.18
N ALA A 556 11.27 24.26 46.40
CA ALA A 556 11.20 25.40 47.32
C ALA A 556 12.58 25.96 47.72
N ASP A 557 13.63 25.13 47.61
CA ASP A 557 15.01 25.47 48.01
C ASP A 557 15.81 26.22 46.93
N GLY A 558 15.20 26.59 45.80
CA GLY A 558 15.87 27.32 44.72
C GLY A 558 16.89 26.50 43.92
N SER A 559 16.90 25.17 44.10
CA SER A 559 17.76 24.23 43.37
C SER A 559 17.33 24.06 41.90
N SER A 560 18.24 23.48 41.10
CA SER A 560 18.03 23.24 39.66
C SER A 560 16.74 22.47 39.39
N LEU A 561 16.05 22.77 38.28
CA LEU A 561 14.82 22.10 37.84
C LEU A 561 14.99 20.58 37.62
N ASN A 562 16.23 20.10 37.55
CA ASN A 562 16.58 18.69 37.50
C ASN A 562 16.49 18.08 38.89
N VAL A 563 15.48 17.23 39.10
CA VAL A 563 15.27 16.48 40.34
C VAL A 563 15.70 15.05 40.12
N THR A 564 16.38 14.44 41.08
CA THR A 564 16.66 12.99 41.06
C THR A 564 15.47 12.25 41.70
N GLY A 565 14.85 11.35 40.95
CA GLY A 565 13.72 10.53 41.41
C GLY A 565 13.94 9.05 41.09
N THR A 566 13.23 8.18 41.80
CA THR A 566 13.33 6.73 41.60
C THR A 566 12.20 6.22 40.69
N LEU A 567 12.53 5.48 39.64
CA LEU A 567 11.57 4.78 38.78
C LEU A 567 12.07 3.35 38.58
N ASP A 568 11.23 2.34 38.85
CA ASP A 568 11.57 0.91 38.79
C ASP A 568 12.81 0.50 39.62
N GLY A 569 13.04 1.15 40.76
CA GLY A 569 14.18 0.87 41.64
C GLY A 569 15.49 1.57 41.24
N GLU A 570 15.54 2.25 40.09
CA GLU A 570 16.70 3.03 39.64
C GLU A 570 16.57 4.51 40.00
N THR A 571 17.64 5.13 40.47
CA THR A 571 17.70 6.59 40.74
C THR A 571 18.10 7.33 39.48
N LEU A 572 17.20 8.17 38.95
CA LEU A 572 17.36 8.81 37.64
C LEU A 572 17.14 10.33 37.74
N PRO A 573 17.88 11.14 36.96
CA PRO A 573 17.59 12.56 36.82
C PRO A 573 16.34 12.76 35.96
N GLY A 574 15.47 13.67 36.40
CA GLY A 574 14.18 13.94 35.78
C GLY A 574 13.63 15.32 36.13
N VAL A 575 12.40 15.56 35.70
CA VAL A 575 11.65 16.79 36.03
C VAL A 575 10.28 16.41 36.57
N ILE A 576 9.71 17.28 37.40
CA ILE A 576 8.36 17.11 37.93
C ILE A 576 7.41 18.03 37.17
N LEU A 577 6.47 17.44 36.45
CA LEU A 577 5.38 18.13 35.79
C LEU A 577 4.28 18.46 36.80
N ARG A 578 3.74 19.68 36.80
CA ARG A 578 2.64 20.08 37.71
C ARG A 578 1.35 19.33 37.41
N ASP A 579 0.68 18.88 38.47
CA ASP A 579 -0.59 18.14 38.38
C ASP A 579 -1.71 18.89 37.63
N ARG A 580 -1.75 20.23 37.70
CA ARG A 580 -2.74 21.08 37.00
C ARG A 580 -2.80 20.88 35.46
N HIS A 581 -1.78 20.24 34.88
CA HIS A 581 -1.68 19.97 33.44
C HIS A 581 -2.10 18.54 33.07
N VAL A 582 -2.58 17.74 34.01
CA VAL A 582 -3.10 16.40 33.78
C VAL A 582 -4.49 16.33 34.39
N VAL A 583 -5.51 16.01 33.60
CA VAL A 583 -6.91 15.97 34.04
C VAL A 583 -7.45 14.56 33.85
N PRO A 584 -8.17 13.98 34.82
CA PRO A 584 -8.85 12.71 34.63
C PRO A 584 -9.96 12.83 33.58
N GLN A 585 -9.96 11.94 32.59
CA GLN A 585 -10.97 11.84 31.54
C GLN A 585 -11.89 10.64 31.81
N ASP A 586 -13.21 10.88 31.89
CA ASP A 586 -14.24 9.85 32.04
C ASP A 586 -14.63 9.24 30.69
N ASP A 587 -14.59 7.90 30.59
CA ASP A 587 -14.96 7.12 29.38
C ASP A 587 -16.49 6.97 29.19
N SER A 588 -17.30 7.95 29.62
CA SER A 588 -18.76 7.94 29.42
C SER A 588 -19.27 9.20 28.71
N VAL A 589 -19.10 9.29 27.39
CA VAL A 589 -20.07 9.87 26.43
C VAL A 589 -19.73 9.34 25.03
N GLY A 590 -20.35 8.22 24.70
CA GLY A 590 -20.64 7.81 23.33
C GLY A 590 -22.13 7.51 23.25
N SER A 591 -22.85 8.19 22.36
CA SER A 591 -24.27 7.99 22.00
C SER A 591 -25.34 8.54 22.97
N ALA A 592 -25.90 9.72 22.66
CA ALA A 592 -27.35 9.90 22.37
C ALA A 592 -27.78 11.38 22.23
N ALA A 593 -28.72 11.58 21.32
CA ALA A 593 -29.84 12.52 21.34
C ALA A 593 -29.62 14.03 21.07
N ASN A 594 -30.05 14.39 19.85
CA ASN A 594 -30.68 15.63 19.40
C ASN A 594 -31.43 16.44 20.49
N PRO A 595 -31.26 17.76 20.60
CA PRO A 595 -32.23 18.62 21.28
C PRO A 595 -33.17 19.31 20.27
N ALA A 596 -34.46 19.02 20.39
CA ALA A 596 -35.56 19.78 19.80
C ALA A 596 -35.70 21.17 20.48
N PRO A 597 -36.36 22.16 19.85
CA PRO A 597 -36.22 23.57 20.18
C PRO A 597 -37.02 23.97 21.43
N THR A 598 -36.39 24.74 22.31
CA THR A 598 -37.04 25.32 23.49
C THR A 598 -37.86 26.53 23.08
N THR A 599 -39.16 26.45 23.36
CA THR A 599 -40.16 27.51 23.24
C THR A 599 -39.84 28.67 24.18
N VAL A 600 -39.89 29.89 23.64
CA VAL A 600 -39.79 31.15 24.38
C VAL A 600 -41.16 31.47 25.00
N PRO A 601 -41.26 31.88 26.29
CA PRO A 601 -42.51 32.35 26.85
C PRO A 601 -42.79 33.80 26.44
N THR A 602 -43.92 33.98 25.76
CA THR A 602 -44.50 35.28 25.39
C THR A 602 -45.05 35.98 26.64
N THR A 603 -44.59 37.20 26.92
CA THR A 603 -45.23 38.13 27.87
C THR A 603 -46.10 39.11 27.07
N PRO A 604 -47.31 39.47 27.54
CA PRO A 604 -48.26 40.22 26.74
C PRO A 604 -47.99 41.72 26.84
N HIS A 605 -47.88 42.42 25.70
CA HIS A 605 -47.99 43.87 25.66
C HIS A 605 -49.29 44.27 24.99
N VAL A 606 -50.13 44.86 25.84
CA VAL A 606 -51.40 45.52 25.55
C VAL A 606 -51.16 46.71 24.60
N ALA A 607 -52.03 46.83 23.60
CA ALA A 607 -52.15 47.99 22.72
C ALA A 607 -52.83 49.16 23.44
N ALA A 608 -52.32 50.38 23.26
CA ALA A 608 -53.12 51.61 23.26
C ALA A 608 -52.31 52.80 22.70
N SER A 609 -52.76 53.29 21.55
CA SER A 609 -52.99 54.69 21.19
C SER A 609 -51.99 55.77 21.61
N LEU A 610 -51.23 56.31 20.66
CA LEU A 610 -51.40 57.64 20.02
C LEU A 610 -50.22 57.96 19.11
#